data_AF-A0A3S2AZL8-F1
#
_entry.id   AF-A0A3S2AZL8-F1
#
_cell.length_a   1.000
_cell.length_b   1.000
_cell.length_c   1.000
_cell.angle_alpha   90.00
_cell.angle_beta   90.00
_cell.angle_gamma   90.00
#
_symmetry.space_group_name_H-M   'P 1'
#
loop_
_entity.id
_entity.type
_entity.pdbx_description
1 polymer ?
#
loop_
_entity_poly.entity_id
_entity_poly.type
_entity_poly.pdbx_seq_one_letter_code
_entity_poly.pdbx_strand_id
1 'polypeptide(L)'
;MRIASFTMFKNEEAILGPFCDQIDEFFDLSFFVDHSSVDNSSVLIRERLEKAEIFKLVSSGYPQAQLANIFSRLAFEDFNADFLLFLDCDEYLPFANRKELEKAIENNKGYFDFNWRNIVPTNLDGRSSFSEGFVTLSKP
;
A
#
# COMPACT_ATOMS: atom_id res chain seq x y z
N MET A 1 -12.90 -3.18 -14.67
CA MET A 1 -12.99 -3.28 -13.19
C MET A 1 -12.29 -2.06 -12.64
N ARG A 2 -12.90 -1.33 -11.70
CA ARG A 2 -12.28 -0.19 -11.02
C ARG A 2 -11.74 -0.70 -9.67
N ILE A 3 -10.44 -0.71 -9.49
CA ILE A 3 -9.80 -1.19 -8.25
C ILE A 3 -9.18 0.00 -7.54
N ALA A 4 -9.57 0.17 -6.28
CA ALA A 4 -9.01 1.17 -5.38
C ALA A 4 -8.03 0.53 -4.39
N SER A 5 -7.11 1.34 -3.88
CA SER A 5 -6.28 0.99 -2.72
C SER A 5 -6.51 1.94 -1.55
N PHE A 6 -6.22 1.46 -0.34
CA PHE A 6 -6.12 2.27 0.87
C PHE A 6 -4.83 1.91 1.62
N THR A 7 -4.08 2.93 2.01
CA THR A 7 -2.81 2.79 2.73
C THR A 7 -2.71 3.84 3.83
N MET A 8 -2.46 3.38 5.05
CA MET A 8 -2.00 4.26 6.14
C MET A 8 -0.48 4.19 6.21
N PHE A 9 0.19 5.33 6.34
CA PHE A 9 1.66 5.35 6.34
C PHE A 9 2.22 6.34 7.36
N LYS A 10 3.46 6.10 7.80
CA LYS A 10 4.21 7.00 8.66
C LYS A 10 5.71 6.80 8.46
N ASN A 11 6.38 7.83 7.97
CA ASN A 11 7.85 7.81 7.79
C ASN A 11 8.37 6.67 6.90
N GLU A 12 7.78 6.50 5.71
CA GLU A 12 8.06 5.40 4.79
C GLU A 12 8.93 5.82 3.58
N GLU A 13 9.58 6.99 3.64
CA GLU A 13 10.34 7.56 2.51
C GLU A 13 11.32 6.56 1.87
N ALA A 14 11.95 5.71 2.67
CA ALA A 14 12.93 4.73 2.21
C ALA A 14 12.37 3.62 1.31
N ILE A 15 11.08 3.27 1.44
CA ILE A 15 10.44 2.14 0.73
C ILE A 15 9.34 2.59 -0.24
N LEU A 16 8.91 3.85 -0.16
CA LEU A 16 7.78 4.37 -0.93
C LEU A 16 8.00 4.38 -2.44
N GLY A 17 9.24 4.43 -2.94
CA GLY A 17 9.53 4.43 -4.37
C GLY A 17 8.91 3.23 -5.10
N PRO A 18 9.40 2.00 -4.81
CA PRO A 18 8.82 0.77 -5.37
C PRO A 18 7.33 0.59 -5.04
N PHE A 19 6.88 1.05 -3.86
CA PHE A 19 5.46 0.98 -3.50
C PHE A 19 4.60 1.86 -4.42
N CYS A 20 5.04 3.08 -4.72
CA CYS A 20 4.34 3.96 -5.66
C CYS A 20 4.30 3.35 -7.07
N ASP A 21 5.39 2.75 -7.53
CA ASP A 21 5.42 2.10 -8.85
C ASP A 21 4.36 0.97 -8.94
N GLN A 22 4.18 0.19 -7.86
CA GLN A 22 3.09 -0.78 -7.74
C GLN A 22 1.71 -0.12 -7.76
N ILE A 23 1.55 0.98 -7.03
CA ILE A 23 0.28 1.67 -6.93
C ILE A 23 -0.18 2.19 -8.30
N ASP A 24 0.73 2.77 -9.08
CA ASP A 24 0.44 3.30 -10.42
C ASP A 24 0.09 2.19 -11.43
N GLU A 25 0.79 1.04 -11.36
CA GLU A 25 0.52 -0.11 -12.24
C GLU A 25 -0.83 -0.76 -11.94
N PHE A 26 -1.21 -0.89 -10.67
CA PHE A 26 -2.34 -1.74 -10.28
C PHE A 26 -3.64 -1.03 -9.92
N PHE A 27 -3.67 0.27 -9.65
CA PHE A 27 -4.86 0.89 -9.08
C PHE A 27 -5.36 2.09 -9.88
N ASP A 28 -6.69 2.20 -9.95
CA ASP A 28 -7.39 3.30 -10.63
C ASP A 28 -7.51 4.54 -9.73
N LEU A 29 -7.50 4.33 -8.41
CA LEU A 29 -7.60 5.35 -7.36
C LEU A 29 -6.93 4.83 -6.10
N SER A 30 -6.18 5.68 -5.41
CA SER A 30 -5.51 5.29 -4.17
C SER A 30 -5.69 6.32 -3.07
N PHE A 31 -6.14 5.88 -1.91
CA PHE A 31 -6.31 6.71 -0.73
C PHE A 31 -5.15 6.51 0.23
N PHE A 32 -4.46 7.59 0.56
CA PHE A 32 -3.35 7.60 1.48
C PHE A 32 -3.70 8.40 2.73
N VAL A 33 -3.43 7.85 3.92
CA VAL A 33 -3.60 8.55 5.19
C VAL A 33 -2.25 8.66 5.90
N ASP A 34 -1.72 9.88 5.93
CA ASP A 34 -0.49 10.24 6.61
C ASP A 34 -0.72 10.30 8.13
N HIS A 35 -0.12 9.36 8.86
CA HIS A 35 -0.16 9.32 10.33
C HIS A 35 0.97 10.17 10.95
N SER A 36 1.00 11.45 10.54
CA SER A 36 1.93 12.47 11.05
C SER A 36 3.39 12.12 10.79
N SER A 37 3.72 11.87 9.52
CA SER A 37 5.09 11.75 9.03
C SER A 37 5.88 13.03 9.28
N VAL A 38 7.17 12.87 9.54
CA VAL A 38 8.15 13.96 9.74
C VAL A 38 9.27 13.93 8.70
N ASP A 39 9.19 13.00 7.74
CA ASP A 39 10.07 12.86 6.59
C ASP A 39 9.38 13.32 5.29
N ASN A 40 9.96 13.02 4.12
CA ASN A 40 9.38 13.46 2.84
C ASN A 40 8.31 12.51 2.26
N SER A 41 7.82 11.52 3.03
CA SER A 41 6.88 10.50 2.53
C SER A 41 5.70 11.08 1.75
N SER A 42 5.00 12.05 2.36
CA SER A 42 3.83 12.69 1.76
C SER A 42 4.17 13.51 0.52
N VAL A 43 5.38 14.06 0.42
CA VAL A 43 5.85 14.80 -0.77
C VAL A 43 6.12 13.82 -1.92
N LEU A 44 6.84 12.75 -1.63
CA LEU A 44 7.18 11.72 -2.61
C LEU A 44 5.92 11.11 -3.26
N ILE A 45 4.90 10.77 -2.45
CA ILE A 45 3.64 10.24 -2.98
C ILE A 45 2.97 11.25 -3.93
N ARG A 46 2.90 12.54 -3.56
CA ARG A 46 2.28 13.58 -4.42
C ARG A 46 3.02 13.77 -5.74
N GLU A 47 4.34 13.65 -5.72
CA GLU A 47 5.17 13.85 -6.91
C GLU A 47 5.14 12.64 -7.85
N ARG A 48 4.95 11.42 -7.33
CA ARG A 48 4.97 10.19 -8.12
C ARG A 48 3.61 9.70 -8.57
N LEU A 49 2.53 10.00 -7.83
CA LEU A 49 1.21 9.44 -8.09
C LEU A 49 0.19 10.53 -8.41
N GLU A 50 -0.23 10.60 -9.68
CA GLU A 50 -1.28 11.53 -10.12
C GLU A 50 -2.67 11.13 -9.61
N LYS A 51 -2.90 9.84 -9.36
CA LYS A 51 -4.21 9.26 -8.99
C LYS A 51 -4.33 8.96 -7.49
N ALA A 52 -3.57 9.66 -6.66
CA ALA A 52 -3.54 9.47 -5.21
C ALA A 52 -4.17 10.65 -4.47
N GLU A 53 -5.11 10.34 -3.58
CA GLU A 53 -5.68 11.29 -2.63
C GLU A 53 -5.00 11.14 -1.27
N ILE A 54 -4.33 12.18 -0.79
CA ILE A 54 -3.58 12.15 0.46
C ILE A 54 -4.28 12.97 1.54
N PHE A 55 -4.65 12.29 2.61
CA PHE A 55 -5.26 12.83 3.82
C PHE A 55 -4.24 12.87 4.96
N LYS A 56 -4.41 13.83 5.86
CA LYS A 56 -3.63 13.89 7.11
C LYS A 56 -4.48 13.41 8.27
N LEU A 57 -3.99 12.45 9.04
CA LEU A 57 -4.65 12.03 10.27
C LEU A 57 -4.41 13.08 11.37
N VAL A 58 -5.49 13.65 11.89
CA VAL A 58 -5.47 14.66 12.96
C VAL A 58 -5.65 14.02 14.35
N SER A 59 -5.95 12.72 14.42
CA SER A 59 -6.06 11.98 15.67
C SER A 59 -4.69 11.67 16.26
N SER A 60 -4.60 11.64 17.60
CA SER A 60 -3.40 11.20 18.32
C SER A 60 -3.27 9.67 18.42
N GLY A 61 -4.33 8.92 18.09
CA GLY A 61 -4.33 7.47 18.08
C GLY A 61 -4.13 6.86 16.69
N TYR A 62 -4.19 5.54 16.61
CA TYR A 62 -4.13 4.77 15.36
C TYR A 62 -5.49 4.11 15.07
N PRO A 63 -6.49 4.87 14.55
CA PRO A 63 -7.86 4.40 14.36
C PRO A 63 -8.01 3.62 13.05
N GLN A 64 -7.18 2.60 12.83
CA GLN A 64 -7.11 1.87 11.55
C GLN A 64 -8.45 1.26 11.16
N ALA A 65 -9.17 0.62 12.09
CA ALA A 65 -10.47 0.01 11.80
C ALA A 65 -11.54 1.05 11.42
N GLN A 66 -11.54 2.22 12.08
CA GLN A 66 -12.48 3.29 11.77
C GLN A 66 -12.18 3.90 10.40
N LEU A 67 -10.90 4.15 10.10
CA LEU A 67 -10.48 4.63 8.80
C LEU A 67 -10.82 3.62 7.70
N ALA A 68 -10.57 2.33 7.94
CA ALA A 68 -10.93 1.29 6.98
C ALA A 68 -12.42 1.31 6.61
N ASN A 69 -13.30 1.49 7.60
CA ASN A 69 -14.74 1.64 7.35
C ASN A 69 -15.08 2.91 6.55
N ILE A 70 -14.47 4.04 6.92
CA ILE A 70 -14.70 5.32 6.23
C ILE A 70 -14.27 5.22 4.76
N PHE A 71 -13.07 4.71 4.51
CA PHE A 71 -12.52 4.62 3.16
C PHE A 71 -13.15 3.50 2.33
N SER A 72 -13.65 2.43 2.96
CA SER A 72 -14.51 1.46 2.27
C SER A 72 -15.76 2.13 1.73
N ARG A 73 -16.47 2.90 2.58
CA ARG A 73 -17.67 3.63 2.15
C ARG A 73 -17.35 4.65 1.07
N LEU A 74 -16.30 5.44 1.25
CA LEU A 74 -15.84 6.40 0.25
C LEU A 74 -15.55 5.73 -1.11
N ALA A 75 -14.77 4.64 -1.11
CA ALA A 75 -14.41 3.91 -2.33
C ALA A 75 -15.65 3.38 -3.06
N PHE A 76 -16.57 2.74 -2.35
CA PHE A 76 -17.73 2.06 -2.95
C PHE A 76 -18.90 3.00 -3.24
N GLU A 77 -19.27 3.88 -2.30
CA GLU A 77 -20.44 4.77 -2.42
C GLU A 77 -20.14 5.99 -3.30
N ASP A 78 -18.97 6.62 -3.14
CA ASP A 78 -18.69 7.92 -3.76
C ASP A 78 -17.83 7.77 -5.03
N PHE A 79 -16.90 6.81 -5.07
CA PHE A 79 -15.98 6.62 -6.19
C PHE A 79 -16.31 5.41 -7.08
N ASN A 80 -17.38 4.66 -6.77
CA ASN A 80 -17.84 3.49 -7.53
C ASN A 80 -16.73 2.47 -7.83
N ALA A 81 -15.85 2.22 -6.84
CA ALA A 81 -14.89 1.13 -6.95
C ALA A 81 -15.62 -0.23 -6.97
N ASP A 82 -15.11 -1.19 -7.74
CA ASP A 82 -15.55 -2.58 -7.69
C ASP A 82 -14.84 -3.34 -6.56
N PHE A 83 -13.58 -2.97 -6.28
CA PHE A 83 -12.74 -3.60 -5.26
C PHE A 83 -11.91 -2.54 -4.53
N LEU A 84 -11.68 -2.78 -3.24
CA LEU A 84 -10.77 -1.99 -2.40
C LEU A 84 -9.76 -2.93 -1.75
N LEU A 85 -8.46 -2.68 -1.96
CA LEU A 85 -7.39 -3.40 -1.29
C LEU A 85 -6.78 -2.52 -0.20
N PHE A 86 -6.56 -3.11 0.96
CA PHE A 86 -5.82 -2.51 2.07
C PHE A 86 -4.38 -2.98 1.97
N LEU A 87 -3.43 -2.05 1.91
CA LEU A 87 -2.01 -2.35 1.78
C LEU A 87 -1.19 -1.49 2.72
N ASP A 88 -0.24 -2.11 3.41
CA ASP A 88 0.86 -1.40 4.07
C ASP A 88 1.98 -1.07 3.07
N CYS A 89 2.83 -0.08 3.37
CA CYS A 89 3.85 0.40 2.43
C CYS A 89 4.96 -0.61 2.10
N ASP A 90 5.07 -1.69 2.89
CA ASP A 90 6.00 -2.80 2.70
C ASP A 90 5.35 -4.06 2.08
N GLU A 91 4.06 -3.99 1.70
CA GLU A 91 3.33 -5.08 1.07
C GLU A 91 3.31 -4.98 -0.46
N TYR A 92 3.95 -5.95 -1.12
CA TYR A 92 4.06 -6.02 -2.58
C TYR A 92 3.26 -7.18 -3.19
N LEU A 93 2.27 -6.86 -4.02
CA LEU A 93 1.39 -7.81 -4.66
C LEU A 93 2.18 -8.75 -5.60
N PRO A 94 1.91 -10.05 -5.59
CA PRO A 94 2.70 -11.05 -6.33
C PRO A 94 2.24 -11.18 -7.79
N PHE A 95 1.96 -10.06 -8.46
CA PHE A 95 1.47 -10.01 -9.84
C PHE A 95 2.45 -9.25 -10.72
N ALA A 96 2.61 -9.67 -11.97
CA ALA A 96 3.51 -8.99 -12.90
C ALA A 96 2.88 -7.75 -13.54
N ASN A 97 1.55 -7.69 -13.63
CA ASN A 97 0.81 -6.60 -14.27
C ASN A 97 -0.67 -6.60 -13.83
N ARG A 98 -1.36 -5.50 -14.12
CA ARG A 98 -2.78 -5.31 -13.77
C ARG A 98 -3.71 -6.45 -14.21
N LYS A 99 -3.48 -7.06 -15.37
CA LYS A 99 -4.35 -8.13 -15.88
C LYS A 99 -4.28 -9.39 -15.02
N GLU A 100 -3.11 -9.71 -14.46
CA GLU A 100 -2.95 -10.84 -13.56
C GLU A 100 -3.69 -10.62 -12.24
N LEU A 101 -3.65 -9.40 -11.70
CA LEU A 101 -4.44 -9.00 -10.53
C LEU A 101 -5.95 -9.15 -10.81
N GLU A 102 -6.45 -8.60 -11.92
CA GLU A 102 -7.88 -8.69 -12.29
C GLU A 102 -8.33 -10.15 -12.43
N LYS A 103 -7.53 -10.98 -13.11
CA LYS A 103 -7.81 -12.41 -13.25
C LYS A 103 -7.84 -13.10 -11.88
N ALA A 104 -6.94 -12.74 -10.97
CA ALA A 104 -6.95 -13.28 -9.61
C ALA A 104 -8.25 -12.88 -8.90
N ILE A 105 -8.71 -11.65 -9.07
CA ILE A 105 -9.95 -11.15 -8.47
C ILE A 105 -11.17 -11.87 -9.01
N GLU A 106 -11.28 -12.05 -10.33
CA GLU A 106 -12.41 -12.76 -10.94
C GLU A 106 -12.51 -14.22 -10.47
N ASN A 107 -11.37 -14.87 -10.26
CA ASN A 107 -11.31 -16.27 -9.83
C ASN A 107 -11.64 -16.45 -8.34
N ASN A 108 -11.36 -15.44 -7.52
CA ASN A 108 -11.50 -15.52 -6.08
C ASN A 108 -12.68 -14.66 -5.64
N LYS A 109 -13.74 -15.29 -5.13
CA LYS A 109 -15.04 -14.67 -4.77
C LYS A 109 -14.95 -13.73 -3.55
N GLY A 110 -14.03 -12.77 -3.54
CA GLY A 110 -13.88 -11.75 -2.50
C GLY A 110 -12.85 -12.08 -1.40
N TYR A 111 -12.06 -13.14 -1.53
CA TYR A 111 -10.98 -13.46 -0.57
C TYR A 111 -9.69 -13.86 -1.29
N PHE A 112 -8.56 -13.27 -0.89
CA PHE A 112 -7.25 -13.60 -1.43
C PHE A 112 -6.37 -14.18 -0.33
N ASP A 113 -5.72 -15.30 -0.63
CA ASP A 113 -4.60 -15.80 0.14
C ASP A 113 -3.30 -15.35 -0.52
N PHE A 114 -2.61 -14.40 0.11
CA PHE A 114 -1.28 -13.99 -0.30
C PHE A 114 -0.22 -14.67 0.56
N ASN A 115 0.78 -15.26 -0.08
CA ASN A 115 1.97 -15.75 0.60
C ASN A 115 3.04 -14.66 0.58
N TRP A 116 2.97 -13.76 1.56
CA TRP A 116 3.97 -12.71 1.72
C TRP A 116 5.35 -13.33 1.95
N ARG A 117 6.29 -13.05 1.05
CA ARG A 117 7.67 -13.48 1.24
C ARG A 117 8.33 -12.54 2.24
N ASN A 118 8.62 -13.05 3.43
CA ASN A 118 9.40 -12.32 4.42
C ASN A 118 10.83 -12.14 3.91
N ILE A 119 11.14 -10.91 3.52
CA ILE A 119 12.48 -10.44 3.20
C ILE A 119 12.99 -9.58 4.35
N VAL A 120 14.23 -9.82 4.76
CA VAL A 120 14.84 -9.11 5.89
C VAL A 120 16.12 -8.45 5.39
N PRO A 121 16.35 -7.16 5.71
CA PRO A 121 17.64 -6.52 5.50
C PRO A 121 18.79 -7.39 6.02
N THR A 122 19.88 -7.46 5.26
CA THR A 122 21.14 -8.06 5.74
C THR A 122 21.72 -7.29 6.93
N ASN A 123 21.46 -5.98 7.00
CA ASN A 123 21.88 -5.10 8.07
C ASN A 123 20.69 -4.54 8.87
N LEU A 124 20.70 -4.80 10.18
CA LEU A 124 19.66 -4.42 11.15
C LEU A 124 20.10 -3.29 12.11
N ASP A 125 21.24 -2.64 11.84
CA ASP A 125 21.75 -1.54 12.67
C ASP A 125 20.94 -0.22 12.55
N GLY A 126 19.90 -0.23 11.71
CA GLY A 126 19.01 0.90 11.45
C GLY A 126 19.61 1.96 10.51
N ARG A 127 20.81 1.72 9.94
CA ARG A 127 21.45 2.59 8.96
C ARG A 127 21.51 1.87 7.63
N SER A 128 21.01 2.51 6.57
CA SER A 128 21.17 1.98 5.21
C SER A 128 20.64 0.54 5.03
N SER A 129 19.73 0.07 5.89
CA SER A 129 19.21 -1.30 5.93
C SER A 129 18.62 -1.77 4.60
N PHE A 130 18.09 -0.85 3.78
CA PHE A 130 17.51 -1.17 2.47
C PHE A 130 18.53 -1.17 1.31
N SER A 131 19.81 -0.88 1.57
CA SER A 131 20.84 -0.72 0.53
C SER A 131 21.89 -1.83 0.48
N GLU A 132 22.05 -2.61 1.55
CA GLU A 132 23.05 -3.68 1.66
C GLU A 132 22.53 -5.07 1.25
N GLY A 133 21.30 -5.11 0.71
CA GLY A 133 20.64 -6.32 0.23
C GLY A 133 19.71 -6.96 1.27
N PHE A 134 19.03 -8.03 0.85
CA PHE A 134 18.00 -8.71 1.63
C PHE A 134 18.24 -10.23 1.61
N VAL A 135 17.85 -10.87 2.70
CA VAL A 135 17.78 -12.33 2.81
C VAL A 135 16.31 -12.76 2.90
N THR A 136 16.01 -13.92 2.32
CA THR A 136 14.73 -14.59 2.56
C THR A 136 14.92 -15.59 3.68
N LEU A 137 14.06 -15.53 4.69
CA LEU A 137 14.05 -16.57 5.71
C LEU A 137 13.40 -17.83 5.13
N SER A 138 13.98 -18.99 5.43
CA SER A 138 13.35 -20.27 5.15
C SER A 138 11.99 -20.31 5.86
N LYS A 139 10.95 -20.85 5.21
CA LYS A 139 9.67 -21.07 5.88
C LYS A 139 9.91 -21.89 7.16
N PRO A 140 9.30 -21.51 8.31
CA PRO A 140 9.33 -22.35 9.50
C PRO A 140 8.72 -23.73 9.25
#